data_AF-A0A0F7FK43-F1
#
_entry.id   AF-A0A0F7FK43-F1
#
_cell.length_a   1.000
_cell.length_b   1.000
_cell.length_c   1.000
_cell.angle_alpha   90.00
_cell.angle_beta   90.00
_cell.angle_gamma   90.00
#
_symmetry.space_group_name_H-M   'P 1'
#
loop_
_entity.id
_entity.type
_entity.pdbx_description
1 polymer ?
#
loop_
_entity_poly.entity_id
_entity_poly.type
_entity_poly.pdbx_seq_one_letter_code
_entity_poly.pdbx_strand_id
1 'polypeptide(L)'
;MWFQMADARSPVYEEALLQELAYAIAHIAHAEQHLLEIDSQIAEPSLSTYIDRLRMGRKTLGEVLFGLVGVMKGGEGAESRTAAESFWCTVKHLSMAVVHCDECAEKVIRRLSEKLSTGDAVSAKSLLEDLSKIYSVRRDAFKMLIDILKGGDLKDLQVESARCREDLCVE
;
A
#
# COMPACT_ATOMS: atom_id res chain seq x y z
N MET A 1 37.45 15.33 12.76
CA MET A 1 37.86 14.07 12.12
C MET A 1 36.58 13.37 11.71
N TRP A 2 36.25 13.44 10.42
CA TRP A 2 34.97 13.00 9.86
C TRP A 2 35.02 11.49 9.64
N PHE A 3 34.06 10.74 10.20
CA PHE A 3 33.81 9.37 9.79
C PHE A 3 33.02 9.42 8.47
N GLN A 4 33.71 9.20 7.35
CA GLN A 4 33.07 8.73 6.13
C GLN A 4 32.67 7.26 6.36
N MET A 5 31.46 7.03 6.86
CA MET A 5 30.81 5.74 6.63
C MET A 5 30.26 5.77 5.22
N ALA A 6 31.02 5.24 4.26
CA ALA A 6 30.49 4.86 2.97
C ALA A 6 29.41 3.80 3.23
N ASP A 7 28.15 4.21 3.09
CA ASP A 7 26.97 3.38 3.34
C ASP A 7 26.90 2.34 2.22
N ALA A 8 27.56 1.20 2.42
CA ALA A 8 27.47 0.04 1.55
C ALA A 8 26.15 -0.68 1.79
N ARG A 9 25.01 0.00 1.56
CA ARG A 9 23.71 -0.66 1.54
C ARG A 9 23.63 -1.48 0.27
N SER A 10 23.45 -2.79 0.40
CA SER A 10 23.20 -3.60 -0.79
C SER A 10 21.83 -3.20 -1.37
N PRO A 11 21.72 -2.96 -2.68
CA PRO A 11 20.47 -2.51 -3.33
C PRO A 11 19.26 -3.42 -3.05
N VAL A 12 19.53 -4.69 -2.76
CA VAL A 12 18.50 -5.69 -2.42
C VAL A 12 17.84 -5.38 -1.07
N TYR A 13 18.61 -4.93 -0.07
CA TYR A 13 18.07 -4.59 1.24
C TYR A 13 17.27 -3.29 1.22
N GLU A 14 17.65 -2.34 0.38
CA GLU A 14 16.89 -1.10 0.20
C GLU A 14 15.54 -1.38 -0.46
N GLU A 15 15.53 -2.19 -1.52
CA GLU A 15 14.28 -2.57 -2.17
C GLU A 15 13.37 -3.37 -1.24
N ALA A 16 13.91 -4.35 -0.50
CA ALA A 16 13.14 -5.11 0.48
C ALA A 16 12.54 -4.20 1.57
N LEU A 17 13.29 -3.23 2.08
CA LEU A 17 12.79 -2.27 3.06
C LEU A 17 11.63 -1.42 2.50
N LEU A 18 11.74 -0.95 1.25
CA LEU A 18 10.67 -0.19 0.59
C LEU A 18 9.40 -1.05 0.42
N GLN A 19 9.57 -2.33 0.05
CA GLN A 19 8.46 -3.28 -0.06
C GLN A 19 7.76 -3.48 1.29
N GLU A 20 8.51 -3.78 2.35
CA GLU A 20 7.96 -4.01 3.69
C GLU A 20 7.22 -2.78 4.23
N LEU A 21 7.78 -1.57 4.01
CA LEU A 21 7.11 -0.33 4.39
C LEU A 21 5.80 -0.11 3.62
N ALA A 22 5.80 -0.36 2.32
CA ALA A 22 4.60 -0.27 1.49
C ALA A 22 3.52 -1.27 1.92
N TYR A 23 3.91 -2.51 2.21
CA TYR A 23 3.03 -3.55 2.75
C TYR A 23 2.47 -3.17 4.13
N ALA A 24 3.29 -2.62 5.03
CA ALA A 24 2.83 -2.14 6.33
C ALA A 24 1.81 -1.00 6.20
N ILE A 25 2.06 -0.04 5.30
CA ILE A 25 1.12 1.05 4.98
C ILE A 25 -0.21 0.48 4.46
N ALA A 26 -0.15 -0.51 3.56
CA ALA A 26 -1.33 -1.16 3.01
C ALA A 26 -2.14 -1.89 4.08
N HIS A 27 -1.50 -2.66 4.96
CA HIS A 27 -2.21 -3.37 6.03
C HIS A 27 -2.83 -2.43 7.06
N ILE A 28 -2.18 -1.32 7.40
CA ILE A 28 -2.79 -0.31 8.28
C ILE A 28 -3.99 0.35 7.60
N ALA A 29 -3.87 0.70 6.31
CA ALA A 29 -4.97 1.26 5.54
C ALA A 29 -6.16 0.28 5.42
N HIS A 30 -5.87 -1.00 5.22
CA HIS A 30 -6.89 -2.03 5.13
C HIS A 30 -7.60 -2.27 6.48
N ALA A 31 -6.83 -2.30 7.58
CA ALA A 31 -7.40 -2.40 8.92
C ALA A 31 -8.32 -1.19 9.25
N GLU A 32 -7.93 0.01 8.84
CA GLU A 32 -8.76 1.21 8.98
C GLU A 32 -10.09 1.07 8.23
N GLN A 33 -10.04 0.60 6.97
CA GLN A 33 -11.23 0.37 6.17
C GLN A 33 -12.18 -0.64 6.83
N HIS A 34 -11.66 -1.75 7.35
CA HIS A 34 -12.51 -2.73 8.04
C HIS A 34 -13.17 -2.15 9.31
N LEU A 35 -12.47 -1.31 10.07
CA LEU A 35 -13.10 -0.65 11.23
C LEU A 35 -14.20 0.33 10.80
N LEU A 36 -14.00 1.08 9.71
CA LEU A 36 -15.03 1.95 9.13
C LEU A 36 -16.26 1.15 8.67
N GLU A 37 -16.05 0.00 8.02
CA GLU A 37 -17.12 -0.91 7.61
C GLU A 37 -17.90 -1.43 8.84
N ILE A 38 -17.22 -1.80 9.92
CA ILE A 38 -17.87 -2.22 11.17
C ILE A 38 -18.67 -1.07 11.80
N ASP A 39 -18.07 0.11 11.96
CA ASP A 39 -18.76 1.30 12.51
C ASP A 39 -20.02 1.64 11.69
N SER A 40 -19.97 1.51 10.36
CA SER A 40 -21.11 1.74 9.48
C SER A 40 -22.25 0.75 9.70
N GLN A 41 -21.93 -0.50 10.05
CA GLN A 41 -22.91 -1.57 10.27
C GLN A 41 -23.60 -1.46 11.64
N ILE A 42 -22.89 -0.97 12.65
CA ILE A 42 -23.44 -0.78 14.00
C ILE A 42 -24.14 0.58 14.18
N ALA A 43 -24.07 1.47 13.17
CA ALA A 43 -24.67 2.80 13.15
C ALA A 43 -24.25 3.72 14.32
N GLU A 44 -23.09 3.45 14.94
CA GLU A 44 -22.50 4.21 16.03
C GLU A 44 -20.98 4.35 15.81
N PRO A 45 -20.38 5.55 16.01
CA PRO A 45 -18.95 5.79 15.77
C PRO A 45 -18.06 5.29 16.93
N SER A 46 -18.26 4.05 17.35
CA SER A 46 -17.63 3.47 18.54
C SER A 46 -16.14 3.17 18.35
N LEU A 47 -15.68 3.03 17.11
CA LEU A 47 -14.31 2.65 16.76
C LEU A 47 -13.46 3.85 16.29
N SER A 48 -14.02 5.06 16.29
CA SER A 48 -13.36 6.31 15.88
C SER A 48 -11.94 6.49 16.44
N THR A 49 -11.72 6.21 17.73
CA THR A 49 -10.40 6.32 18.36
C THR A 49 -9.37 5.35 17.74
N TYR A 50 -9.78 4.14 17.37
CA TYR A 50 -8.88 3.17 16.74
C TYR A 50 -8.61 3.55 15.28
N ILE A 51 -9.63 3.99 14.55
CA ILE A 51 -9.52 4.50 13.18
C ILE A 51 -8.51 5.65 13.11
N ASP A 52 -8.62 6.63 14.02
CA ASP A 52 -7.69 7.76 14.05
C ASP A 52 -6.26 7.33 14.39
N ARG A 53 -6.08 6.36 15.29
CA ARG A 53 -4.75 5.81 15.59
C ARG A 53 -4.13 5.11 14.39
N LEU A 54 -4.91 4.35 13.62
CA LEU A 54 -4.45 3.71 12.39
C LEU A 54 -4.07 4.76 11.33
N ARG A 55 -4.91 5.78 11.13
CA ARG A 55 -4.63 6.91 10.23
C ARG A 55 -3.30 7.59 10.56
N MET A 56 -3.07 7.86 11.84
CA MET A 56 -1.83 8.48 12.30
C MET A 56 -0.62 7.56 12.12
N GLY A 57 -0.74 6.27 12.47
CA GLY A 57 0.33 5.29 12.26
C GLY A 57 0.71 5.16 10.78
N ARG A 58 -0.29 5.15 9.88
CA ARG A 58 -0.10 5.14 8.42
C ARG A 58 0.66 6.36 7.93
N LYS A 59 0.28 7.57 8.42
CA LYS A 59 0.96 8.83 8.09
C LYS A 59 2.42 8.80 8.53
N THR A 60 2.70 8.36 9.76
CA THR A 60 4.07 8.23 10.28
C THR A 60 4.93 7.28 9.42
N LEU A 61 4.40 6.12 9.02
CA LEU A 61 5.13 5.22 8.12
C LEU A 61 5.35 5.83 6.72
N GLY A 62 4.39 6.61 6.23
CA GLY A 62 4.54 7.36 4.99
C GLY A 62 5.69 8.36 5.03
N GLU A 63 5.84 9.09 6.15
CA GLU A 63 6.97 10.00 6.36
C GLU A 63 8.31 9.28 6.36
N VAL A 64 8.38 8.09 6.98
CA VAL A 64 9.59 7.23 6.95
C VAL A 64 9.91 6.80 5.52
N LEU A 65 8.91 6.31 4.79
CA LEU A 65 9.07 5.89 3.39
C LEU A 65 9.58 7.04 2.51
N PHE A 66 8.99 8.22 2.65
CA PHE A 66 9.37 9.42 1.89
C PHE A 66 10.78 9.92 2.22
N GLY A 67 11.16 9.85 3.50
CA GLY A 67 12.54 10.13 3.91
C GLY A 67 13.55 9.18 3.27
N LEU A 68 13.20 7.90 3.11
CA LEU A 68 14.07 6.90 2.47
C LEU A 68 14.19 7.10 0.95
N VAL A 69 13.11 7.51 0.28
CA VAL A 69 13.12 7.74 -1.18
C VAL A 69 13.59 9.15 -1.57
N GLY A 70 13.94 10.00 -0.60
CA GLY A 70 14.49 11.34 -0.84
C GLY A 70 13.47 12.41 -1.22
N VAL A 71 12.18 12.19 -0.92
CA VAL A 71 11.12 13.20 -1.14
C VAL A 71 11.19 14.23 -0.01
N MET A 72 11.57 15.47 -0.32
CA MET A 72 11.80 16.54 0.67
C MET A 72 10.50 17.28 1.02
N LYS A 73 10.31 17.56 2.33
CA LYS A 73 9.20 18.41 2.81
C LYS A 73 9.36 19.84 2.30
N GLY A 74 8.47 20.28 1.40
CA GLY A 74 8.27 21.69 1.07
C GLY A 74 7.64 22.44 2.26
N GLY A 75 7.99 23.72 2.44
CA GLY A 75 7.57 24.53 3.58
C GLY A 75 6.05 24.64 3.79
N GLU A 76 5.63 25.01 4.99
CA GLU A 76 4.22 25.16 5.38
C GLU A 76 3.57 26.34 4.63
N GLY A 77 2.63 26.08 3.71
CA GLY A 77 2.01 27.16 2.94
C GLY A 77 0.78 26.82 2.08
N ALA A 78 -0.39 26.81 2.72
CA ALA A 78 -1.72 27.08 2.14
C ALA A 78 -2.35 26.04 1.17
N GLU A 79 -3.70 26.07 1.19
CA GLU A 79 -4.67 25.15 0.58
C GLU A 79 -4.55 24.94 -0.95
N SER A 80 -3.52 24.23 -1.38
CA SER A 80 -3.47 23.61 -2.71
C SER A 80 -3.21 22.12 -2.56
N ARG A 81 -3.96 21.27 -3.27
CA ARG A 81 -3.64 19.84 -3.36
C ARG A 81 -2.24 19.71 -3.94
N THR A 82 -1.28 19.36 -3.12
CA THR A 82 0.10 19.27 -3.56
C THR A 82 0.32 17.92 -4.25
N ALA A 83 1.20 17.87 -5.25
CA ALA A 83 1.54 16.62 -5.97
C ALA A 83 1.95 15.48 -4.99
N ALA A 84 2.45 15.86 -3.82
CA ALA A 84 2.65 15.05 -2.63
C ALA A 84 1.47 14.16 -2.21
N GLU A 85 0.28 14.75 -2.08
CA GLU A 85 -0.91 14.07 -1.58
C GLU A 85 -1.39 13.05 -2.62
N SER A 86 -1.30 13.42 -3.89
CA SER A 86 -1.62 12.52 -5.00
C SER A 86 -0.62 11.37 -5.06
N PHE A 87 0.67 11.66 -4.92
CA PHE A 87 1.73 10.66 -4.85
C PHE A 87 1.53 9.68 -3.68
N TRP A 88 1.27 10.23 -2.49
CA TRP A 88 0.97 9.44 -1.29
C TRP A 88 -0.24 8.54 -1.47
N CYS A 89 -1.33 9.08 -2.01
CA CYS A 89 -2.52 8.29 -2.31
C CYS A 89 -2.20 7.19 -3.31
N THR A 90 -1.45 7.49 -4.38
CA THR A 90 -1.03 6.49 -5.38
C THR A 90 -0.21 5.36 -4.75
N VAL A 91 0.79 5.67 -3.93
CA VAL A 91 1.60 4.66 -3.22
C VAL A 91 0.71 3.79 -2.34
N LYS A 92 -0.15 4.41 -1.53
CA LYS A 92 -1.09 3.68 -0.66
C LYS A 92 -2.03 2.77 -1.46
N HIS A 93 -2.62 3.27 -2.55
CA HIS A 93 -3.55 2.51 -3.39
C HIS A 93 -2.90 1.35 -4.13
N LEU A 94 -1.70 1.57 -4.70
CA LEU A 94 -0.95 0.49 -5.33
C LEU A 94 -0.57 -0.58 -4.30
N SER A 95 -0.15 -0.17 -3.11
CA SER A 95 0.20 -1.11 -2.03
C SER A 95 -1.00 -1.92 -1.57
N MET A 96 -2.17 -1.28 -1.38
CA MET A 96 -3.42 -1.99 -1.08
C MET A 96 -3.85 -2.93 -2.21
N ALA A 97 -3.72 -2.51 -3.47
CA ALA A 97 -4.06 -3.36 -4.61
C ALA A 97 -3.23 -4.65 -4.63
N VAL A 98 -1.94 -4.58 -4.26
CA VAL A 98 -1.08 -5.75 -4.10
C VAL A 98 -1.62 -6.68 -3.00
N VAL A 99 -1.93 -6.14 -1.82
CA VAL A 99 -2.50 -6.93 -0.70
C VAL A 99 -3.83 -7.59 -1.09
N HIS A 100 -4.75 -6.86 -1.74
CA HIS A 100 -6.02 -7.43 -2.19
C HIS A 100 -5.85 -8.50 -3.27
N CYS A 101 -4.84 -8.39 -4.13
CA CYS A 101 -4.51 -9.46 -5.06
C CYS A 101 -4.04 -10.72 -4.32
N ASP A 102 -3.21 -10.57 -3.28
CA ASP A 102 -2.73 -11.67 -2.46
C ASP A 102 -3.93 -12.36 -1.73
N GLU A 103 -4.87 -11.59 -1.18
CA GLU A 103 -6.10 -12.11 -0.56
C GLU A 103 -7.04 -12.80 -1.55
N CYS A 104 -7.20 -12.24 -2.75
CA CYS A 104 -7.99 -12.86 -3.81
C CYS A 104 -7.35 -14.18 -4.28
N ALA A 105 -6.02 -14.19 -4.45
CA ALA A 105 -5.28 -15.40 -4.80
C ALA A 105 -5.49 -16.49 -3.74
N GLU A 106 -5.41 -16.16 -2.45
CA GLU A 106 -5.65 -17.12 -1.37
C GLU A 106 -7.06 -17.74 -1.45
N LYS A 107 -8.09 -16.90 -1.64
CA LYS A 107 -9.48 -17.38 -1.79
C LYS A 107 -9.65 -18.29 -3.00
N VAL A 108 -9.00 -17.97 -4.13
CA VAL A 108 -9.01 -18.80 -5.34
C VAL A 108 -8.26 -20.11 -5.13
N ILE A 109 -7.10 -20.10 -4.46
CA ILE A 109 -6.31 -21.30 -4.15
C ILE A 109 -7.09 -22.27 -3.25
N ARG A 110 -7.81 -21.75 -2.24
CA ARG A 110 -8.69 -22.58 -1.39
C ARG A 110 -9.76 -23.28 -2.22
N ARG A 111 -10.48 -22.53 -3.07
CA ARG A 111 -11.48 -23.10 -4.00
C ARG A 111 -10.89 -24.08 -4.99
N LEU A 112 -9.69 -23.82 -5.50
CA LEU A 112 -8.98 -24.73 -6.41
C LEU A 112 -8.69 -26.06 -5.71
N SER A 113 -8.22 -26.00 -4.46
CA SER A 113 -7.94 -27.21 -3.66
C SER A 113 -9.21 -28.05 -3.44
N GLU A 114 -10.34 -27.40 -3.15
CA GLU A 114 -11.65 -28.05 -3.08
C GLU A 114 -12.02 -28.74 -4.41
N LYS A 115 -11.93 -28.05 -5.55
CA LYS A 115 -12.26 -28.62 -6.86
C LYS A 115 -11.37 -29.79 -7.26
N LEU A 116 -10.07 -29.71 -6.95
CA LEU A 116 -9.14 -30.82 -7.19
C LEU A 116 -9.52 -32.05 -6.35
N SER A 117 -9.88 -31.85 -5.07
CA SER A 117 -10.30 -32.94 -4.18
C SER A 117 -11.58 -33.64 -4.63
N THR A 118 -12.49 -32.92 -5.31
CA THR A 118 -13.73 -33.49 -5.85
C THR A 118 -13.57 -34.05 -7.27
N GLY A 119 -12.38 -33.98 -7.87
CA GLY A 119 -12.12 -34.43 -9.24
C GLY A 119 -12.74 -33.54 -10.33
N ASP A 120 -13.15 -32.31 -10.00
CA ASP A 120 -13.75 -31.36 -10.94
C ASP A 120 -12.67 -30.61 -11.72
N ALA A 121 -12.09 -31.32 -12.71
CA ALA A 121 -10.96 -30.81 -13.49
C ALA A 121 -11.30 -29.57 -14.34
N VAL A 122 -12.55 -29.44 -14.78
CA VAL A 122 -12.99 -28.29 -15.61
C VAL A 122 -13.01 -27.02 -14.77
N SER A 123 -13.66 -27.04 -13.60
CA SER A 123 -13.67 -25.89 -12.69
C SER A 123 -12.27 -25.58 -12.15
N ALA A 124 -11.47 -26.61 -11.83
CA ALA A 124 -10.10 -26.42 -11.39
C ALA A 124 -9.24 -25.70 -12.44
N LYS A 125 -9.38 -26.05 -13.73
CA LYS A 125 -8.68 -25.36 -14.82
C LYS A 125 -9.10 -23.90 -14.92
N SER A 126 -10.39 -23.59 -14.84
CA SER A 126 -10.87 -22.19 -14.85
C SER A 126 -10.29 -21.38 -13.69
N LEU A 127 -10.23 -21.95 -12.49
CA LEU A 127 -9.65 -21.28 -11.31
C LEU A 127 -8.14 -21.05 -11.45
N LEU A 128 -7.41 -21.94 -12.11
CA LEU A 128 -6.00 -21.73 -12.43
C LEU A 128 -5.79 -20.55 -13.40
N GLU A 129 -6.66 -20.40 -14.39
CA GLU A 129 -6.63 -19.27 -15.32
C GLU A 129 -6.89 -17.95 -14.59
N ASP A 130 -7.87 -17.92 -13.69
CA ASP A 130 -8.17 -16.74 -12.87
C ASP A 130 -7.03 -16.41 -11.89
N LEU A 131 -6.43 -17.43 -11.27
CA LEU A 131 -5.25 -17.25 -10.42
C LEU A 131 -4.07 -16.63 -11.20
N SER A 132 -3.86 -17.06 -12.44
CA SER A 132 -2.83 -16.48 -13.32
C SER A 132 -3.09 -15.01 -13.62
N LYS A 133 -4.36 -14.61 -13.85
CA LYS A 133 -4.73 -13.19 -14.06
C LYS A 133 -4.46 -12.37 -12.80
N ILE A 134 -4.85 -12.86 -11.63
CA ILE A 134 -4.60 -12.19 -10.34
C ILE A 134 -3.10 -11.96 -10.13
N TYR A 135 -2.27 -13.00 -10.32
CA TYR A 135 -0.83 -12.85 -10.19
C TYR A 135 -0.21 -11.90 -11.23
N SER A 136 -0.79 -11.80 -12.44
CA SER A 136 -0.34 -10.81 -13.42
C SER A 136 -0.58 -9.40 -12.90
N VAL A 137 -1.81 -9.08 -12.49
CA VAL A 137 -2.16 -7.77 -11.94
C VAL A 137 -1.32 -7.44 -10.71
N ARG A 138 -1.13 -8.41 -9.82
CA ARG A 138 -0.28 -8.26 -8.62
C ARG A 138 1.16 -7.90 -8.98
N ARG A 139 1.75 -8.59 -9.97
CA ARG A 139 3.12 -8.29 -10.43
C ARG A 139 3.21 -6.90 -11.06
N ASP A 140 2.24 -6.51 -11.87
CA ASP A 140 2.24 -5.22 -12.55
C ASP A 140 2.05 -4.07 -11.55
N ALA A 141 1.10 -4.19 -10.62
CA ALA A 141 0.89 -3.24 -9.52
C ALA A 141 2.14 -3.07 -8.65
N PHE A 142 2.76 -4.18 -8.28
CA PHE A 142 3.98 -4.18 -7.48
C PHE A 142 5.16 -3.57 -8.24
N LYS A 143 5.32 -3.90 -9.52
CA LYS A 143 6.36 -3.29 -10.36
C LYS A 143 6.18 -1.78 -10.47
N MET A 144 4.96 -1.31 -10.74
CA MET A 144 4.65 0.11 -10.76
C MET A 144 4.97 0.79 -9.42
N LEU A 145 4.57 0.18 -8.30
CA LEU A 145 4.87 0.67 -6.97
C LEU A 145 6.37 0.84 -6.74
N ILE A 146 7.17 -0.18 -7.07
CA ILE A 146 8.62 -0.15 -6.87
C ILE A 146 9.32 0.80 -7.83
N ASP A 147 8.92 0.84 -9.10
CA ASP A 147 9.47 1.77 -10.09
C ASP A 147 9.20 3.23 -9.66
N ILE A 148 8.00 3.51 -9.12
CA ILE A 148 7.63 4.79 -8.53
C ILE A 148 8.51 5.08 -7.30
N LEU A 149 8.61 4.16 -6.33
CA LEU A 149 9.39 4.40 -5.11
C LEU A 149 10.89 4.54 -5.35
N LYS A 150 11.45 3.85 -6.36
CA LYS A 150 12.88 3.95 -6.72
C LYS A 150 13.23 5.26 -7.44
N GLY A 151 12.22 5.96 -7.99
CA GLY A 151 12.28 7.37 -8.37
C GLY A 151 13.59 7.88 -9.00
N GLY A 152 13.73 7.73 -10.32
CA GLY A 152 14.55 8.65 -11.12
C GLY A 152 13.84 10.00 -11.35
N ASP A 153 12.52 9.98 -11.53
CA ASP A 153 11.68 11.13 -11.88
C ASP A 153 11.12 11.90 -10.66
N LEU A 154 11.40 11.45 -9.44
CA LEU A 154 10.90 12.02 -8.18
C LEU A 154 11.96 12.79 -7.39
N LYS A 155 13.22 12.75 -7.81
CA LYS A 155 14.37 13.26 -7.03
C LYS A 155 14.30 14.75 -6.70
N ASP A 156 13.42 15.51 -7.34
CA ASP A 156 13.23 16.94 -7.13
C ASP A 156 11.79 17.33 -6.74
N LEU A 157 10.92 16.37 -6.43
CA LEU A 157 9.55 16.66 -6.03
C LEU A 157 9.53 17.27 -4.62
N GLN A 158 9.25 18.57 -4.53
CA GLN A 158 8.97 19.26 -3.26
C GLN A 158 7.54 18.97 -2.84
N VAL A 159 7.37 18.39 -1.66
CA VAL A 159 6.12 17.78 -1.20
C VAL A 159 5.73 18.37 0.14
N GLU A 160 4.63 19.12 0.21
CA GLU A 160 4.04 19.49 1.50
C GLU A 160 3.34 18.27 2.14
N SER A 161 3.10 18.31 3.46
CA SER A 161 2.65 17.15 4.25
C SER A 161 1.55 16.31 3.58
N ALA A 162 1.75 14.99 3.55
CA ALA A 162 0.81 14.05 2.93
C ALA A 162 -0.51 13.96 3.71
N ARG A 163 -1.58 14.55 3.18
CA ARG A 163 -2.96 14.20 3.57
C ARG A 163 -3.56 13.25 2.54
N CYS A 164 -4.35 12.28 3.01
CA CYS A 164 -5.08 11.35 2.15
C CYS A 164 -6.56 11.72 2.18
N ARG A 165 -7.18 11.86 1.00
CA ARG A 165 -8.60 12.24 0.88
C ARG A 165 -9.58 11.11 1.25
N GLU A 166 -9.13 9.85 1.35
CA GLU A 166 -10.00 8.78 1.86
C GLU A 166 -10.35 8.92 3.34
N ASP A 167 -9.70 9.83 4.07
CA ASP A 167 -10.18 10.28 5.38
C ASP A 167 -11.56 11.00 5.27
N LEU A 168 -12.05 11.27 4.05
CA LEU A 168 -13.34 11.92 3.71
C LEU A 168 -14.25 11.11 2.77
N CYS A 169 -13.92 9.87 2.40
CA CYS A 169 -14.78 9.05 1.53
C CYS A 169 -15.92 8.34 2.29
N VAL A 170 -16.62 9.10 3.13
CA VAL A 170 -17.95 8.77 3.64
C VAL A 170 -18.88 9.84 3.06
N GLU A 171 -19.43 9.56 1.88
CA GLU A 171 -20.64 10.23 1.36
C GLU A 171 -21.69 9.16 1.09
#